data_AF-A0A4Q4RDT9-F1
#
_entry.id   AF-A0A4Q4RDT9-F1
#
_cell.length_a   1.000
_cell.length_b   1.000
_cell.length_c   1.000
_cell.angle_alpha   90.00
_cell.angle_beta   90.00
_cell.angle_gamma   90.00
#
_symmetry.space_group_name_H-M   'P 1'
#
loop_
_entity.id
_entity.type
_entity.pdbx_description
1 polymer ?
#
loop_
_entity_poly.entity_id
_entity_poly.type
_entity_poly.pdbx_seq_one_letter_code
_entity_poly.pdbx_strand_id
1 'polypeptide(L)'
;MTSELVHDCIRNDLLCRLRWNLLADLHNIEIVVGPKNEEKTVPLFDHPSANDDISEPGLSRIEVNSRECLEKFYLSYDSDPEPDGYRPPPSLIVSNEDGRSITLRQFVTEVHAYLNEHLDEVKSAQRVMAGTPWSETMLFYRRAWPRRTDGGNIIVNVELMPHARDADFIEKLWAAQLIQAHAYEQRRRAWAPRNASSALTFF
;
A
#
# COMPACT_ATOMS: atom_id res chain seq x y z
N MET A 1 17.47 17.68 -0.56
CA MET A 1 17.25 17.26 0.85
C MET A 1 15.79 16.83 1.07
N THR A 2 15.19 16.04 0.16
CA THR A 2 13.72 15.93 0.05
C THR A 2 13.16 14.51 -0.18
N SER A 3 14.01 13.50 -0.39
CA SER A 3 13.54 12.14 -0.72
C SER A 3 13.20 11.28 0.50
N GLU A 4 13.93 11.42 1.62
CA GLU A 4 13.68 10.59 2.82
C GLU A 4 12.32 10.92 3.46
N LEU A 5 11.93 12.20 3.53
CA LEU A 5 10.70 12.63 4.19
C LEU A 5 9.41 12.15 3.52
N VAL A 6 9.45 11.82 2.22
CA VAL A 6 8.25 11.36 1.50
C VAL A 6 7.97 9.90 1.82
N HIS A 7 9.01 9.05 1.88
CA HIS A 7 8.83 7.63 2.16
C HIS A 7 8.24 7.34 3.54
N ASP A 8 8.46 8.25 4.49
CA ASP A 8 7.99 8.11 5.86
C ASP A 8 6.55 8.64 6.06
N CYS A 9 5.96 9.31 5.07
CA CYS A 9 4.61 9.86 5.23
C CYS A 9 3.51 8.79 5.24
N ILE A 10 3.75 7.59 4.72
CA ILE A 10 2.81 6.47 4.76
C ILE A 10 3.28 5.45 5.79
N ARG A 11 2.35 4.95 6.60
CA ARG A 11 2.56 3.94 7.65
C ARG A 11 2.83 2.56 7.05
N ASN A 12 4.02 2.41 6.47
CA ASN A 12 4.48 1.14 5.91
C ASN A 12 4.58 0.03 6.95
N ASP A 13 4.76 0.37 8.24
CA ASP A 13 4.65 -0.60 9.34
C ASP A 13 3.28 -1.27 9.43
N LEU A 14 2.20 -0.57 9.06
CA LEU A 14 0.85 -1.12 9.01
C LEU A 14 0.63 -1.89 7.70
N LEU A 15 0.97 -1.27 6.57
CA LEU A 15 0.73 -1.85 5.25
C LEU A 15 1.51 -3.16 5.02
N CYS A 16 2.76 -3.26 5.50
CA CYS A 16 3.55 -4.48 5.41
C CYS A 16 3.08 -5.60 6.37
N ARG A 17 2.08 -5.35 7.24
CA ARG A 17 1.45 -6.39 8.07
C ARG A 17 0.18 -6.96 7.43
N LEU A 18 -0.30 -6.38 6.33
CA LEU A 18 -1.51 -6.84 5.65
C LEU A 18 -1.25 -8.14 4.89
N ARG A 19 -2.13 -9.13 5.10
CA ARG A 19 -2.28 -10.27 4.21
C ARG A 19 -3.51 -10.02 3.35
N TRP A 20 -3.27 -9.46 2.18
CA TRP A 20 -4.34 -8.96 1.32
C TRP A 20 -4.31 -9.65 -0.03
N ASN A 21 -5.23 -10.61 -0.19
CA ASN A 21 -5.59 -11.20 -1.48
C ASN A 21 -6.65 -10.32 -2.15
N LEU A 22 -6.30 -9.70 -3.28
CA LEU A 22 -7.20 -8.81 -4.00
C LEU A 22 -8.41 -9.52 -4.60
N LEU A 23 -8.27 -10.81 -4.93
CA LEU A 23 -9.35 -11.61 -5.52
C LEU A 23 -10.30 -12.22 -4.47
N ALA A 24 -9.97 -12.10 -3.18
CA ALA A 24 -10.81 -12.56 -2.10
C ALA A 24 -11.80 -11.46 -1.68
N ASP A 25 -12.84 -11.84 -0.93
CA ASP A 25 -13.74 -10.87 -0.30
C ASP A 25 -12.96 -9.88 0.58
N LEU A 26 -13.40 -8.64 0.60
CA LEU A 26 -12.83 -7.57 1.40
C LEU A 26 -12.65 -8.00 2.88
N HIS A 27 -13.62 -8.71 3.46
CA HIS A 27 -13.58 -9.16 4.86
C HIS A 27 -12.55 -10.27 5.13
N ASN A 28 -11.99 -10.89 4.08
CA ASN A 28 -10.92 -11.87 4.20
C ASN A 28 -9.53 -11.23 4.29
N ILE A 29 -9.44 -9.89 4.28
CA ILE A 29 -8.16 -9.21 4.52
C ILE A 29 -7.79 -9.36 5.99
N GLU A 30 -6.58 -9.86 6.22
CA GLU A 30 -6.06 -10.07 7.56
C GLU A 30 -4.88 -9.12 7.83
N ILE A 31 -4.59 -8.92 9.12
CA ILE A 31 -3.44 -8.17 9.59
C ILE A 31 -2.65 -8.98 10.61
N VAL A 32 -1.32 -8.93 10.50
CA VAL A 32 -0.40 -9.57 11.43
C VAL A 32 -0.12 -8.65 12.61
N VAL A 33 -0.47 -9.10 13.81
CA VAL A 33 -0.39 -8.33 15.07
C VAL A 33 0.50 -9.04 16.08
N GLY A 34 1.00 -8.29 17.07
CA GLY A 34 1.89 -8.81 18.11
C GLY A 34 3.39 -8.52 17.85
N PRO A 35 4.24 -8.81 18.84
CA PRO A 35 5.68 -8.64 18.74
C PRO A 35 6.32 -9.74 17.90
N LYS A 36 7.58 -9.51 17.51
CA LYS A 36 8.36 -10.49 16.74
C LYS A 36 8.44 -11.83 17.46
N ASN A 37 8.12 -12.92 16.76
CA ASN A 37 8.03 -14.31 17.21
C ASN A 37 6.77 -14.68 18.03
N GLU A 38 5.86 -13.74 18.29
CA GLU A 38 4.55 -14.02 18.91
C GLU A 38 3.41 -13.48 18.02
N GLU A 39 3.68 -13.38 16.71
CA GLU A 39 2.72 -12.81 15.77
C GLU A 39 1.48 -13.69 15.62
N LYS A 40 0.33 -13.03 15.48
CA LYS A 40 -0.96 -13.65 15.20
C LYS A 40 -1.61 -12.94 14.04
N THR A 41 -2.30 -13.71 13.21
CA THR A 41 -3.11 -13.18 12.13
C THR A 41 -4.55 -13.03 12.62
N VAL A 42 -5.14 -11.86 12.39
CA VAL A 42 -6.53 -11.56 12.74
C VAL A 42 -7.21 -10.82 11.58
N PRO A 43 -8.54 -10.90 11.43
CA PRO A 43 -9.27 -10.10 10.45
C PRO A 43 -8.99 -8.61 10.64
N LEU A 44 -8.68 -7.90 9.55
CA LEU A 44 -8.32 -6.47 9.61
C LEU A 44 -9.44 -5.65 10.24
N PHE A 45 -10.68 -5.82 9.76
CA PHE A 45 -11.79 -4.97 10.15
C PHE A 45 -12.30 -5.19 11.58
N ASP A 46 -11.86 -6.25 12.24
CA ASP A 46 -12.15 -6.51 13.65
C ASP A 46 -11.03 -5.99 14.58
N HIS A 47 -9.88 -5.60 14.02
CA HIS A 47 -8.73 -5.13 14.79
C HIS A 47 -8.70 -3.59 14.91
N PRO A 48 -8.30 -3.02 16.08
CA PRO A 48 -8.21 -1.57 16.27
C PRO A 48 -7.35 -0.84 15.24
N SER A 49 -6.29 -1.48 14.72
CA SER A 49 -5.41 -0.88 13.71
C SER A 49 -6.09 -0.53 12.39
N ALA A 50 -7.27 -1.07 12.11
CA ALA A 50 -8.08 -0.62 10.98
C ALA A 50 -8.45 0.88 11.11
N ASN A 51 -8.52 1.41 12.33
CA ASN A 51 -8.84 2.80 12.59
C ASN A 51 -7.60 3.69 12.78
N ASP A 52 -6.38 3.11 12.68
CA ASP A 52 -5.16 3.90 12.70
C ASP A 52 -5.03 4.73 11.41
N ASP A 53 -4.46 5.92 11.52
CA ASP A 53 -4.12 6.76 10.37
C ASP A 53 -3.15 6.02 9.43
N ILE A 54 -3.39 6.09 8.12
CA ILE A 54 -2.52 5.46 7.13
C ILE A 54 -1.22 6.23 6.89
N SER A 55 -1.10 7.41 7.49
CA SER A 55 -0.02 8.35 7.23
C SER A 55 0.39 9.10 8.49
N GLU A 56 1.65 9.52 8.54
CA GLU A 56 2.19 10.35 9.62
C GLU A 56 3.09 11.46 9.04
N PRO A 57 2.71 12.75 9.12
CA PRO A 57 1.46 13.27 9.69
C PRO A 57 0.21 12.80 8.92
N GLY A 58 -0.94 12.90 9.58
CA GLY A 58 -2.24 12.53 9.01
C GLY A 58 -2.53 13.25 7.68
N LEU A 59 -2.91 12.50 6.66
CA LEU A 59 -3.26 12.97 5.33
C LEU A 59 -4.76 12.82 5.14
N SER A 60 -5.45 13.91 4.81
CA SER A 60 -6.88 13.90 4.50
C SER A 60 -7.15 13.60 3.03
N ARG A 61 -6.13 13.64 2.16
CA ARG A 61 -6.26 13.36 0.73
C ARG A 61 -5.02 12.66 0.20
N ILE A 62 -5.22 11.57 -0.53
CA ILE A 62 -4.19 10.88 -1.31
C ILE A 62 -4.73 10.50 -2.68
N GLU A 63 -3.84 10.43 -3.65
CA GLU A 63 -4.12 9.86 -4.95
C GLU A 63 -3.48 8.48 -5.04
N VAL A 64 -4.17 7.48 -5.58
CA VAL A 64 -3.70 6.11 -5.66
C VAL A 64 -3.64 5.64 -7.11
N ASN A 65 -2.54 5.00 -7.48
CA ASN A 65 -2.31 4.43 -8.80
C ASN A 65 -1.95 2.95 -8.74
N SER A 66 -2.37 2.16 -9.72
CA SER A 66 -1.81 0.82 -9.96
C SER A 66 -0.45 0.97 -10.64
N ARG A 67 0.58 0.41 -10.01
CA ARG A 67 1.94 0.38 -10.56
C ARG A 67 1.96 -0.32 -11.91
N GLU A 68 1.26 -1.44 -12.01
CA GLU A 68 1.22 -2.29 -13.20
C GLU A 68 0.72 -1.50 -14.41
N CYS A 69 -0.41 -0.81 -14.24
CA CYS A 69 -1.01 0.00 -15.30
C CYS A 69 -0.09 1.16 -15.70
N LEU A 70 0.55 1.82 -14.72
CA LEU A 70 1.52 2.87 -15.02
C LEU A 70 2.75 2.34 -15.75
N GLU A 71 3.28 1.18 -15.37
CA GLU A 71 4.44 0.59 -16.05
C GLU A 71 4.11 0.15 -17.48
N LYS A 72 2.94 -0.47 -17.70
CA LYS A 72 2.45 -0.76 -19.06
C LYS A 72 2.35 0.52 -19.89
N PHE A 73 1.86 1.62 -19.30
CA PHE A 73 1.83 2.92 -19.97
C PHE A 73 3.22 3.41 -20.35
N TYR A 74 4.17 3.40 -19.42
CA TYR A 74 5.54 3.84 -19.70
C TYR A 74 6.28 2.94 -20.70
N LEU A 75 5.99 1.64 -20.73
CA LEU A 75 6.56 0.71 -21.71
C LEU A 75 5.88 0.79 -23.08
N SER A 76 4.62 1.21 -23.15
CA SER A 76 3.94 1.45 -24.43
C SER A 76 4.47 2.67 -25.18
N TYR A 77 5.28 3.50 -24.52
CA TYR A 77 5.99 4.64 -25.09
C TYR A 77 7.19 4.18 -25.93
N ASP A 78 6.95 3.43 -27.00
CA ASP A 78 7.91 3.32 -28.10
C ASP A 78 7.81 4.61 -28.95
N SER A 79 8.66 5.58 -28.61
CA SER A 79 9.13 6.72 -29.43
C SER A 79 8.16 7.77 -30.00
N ASP A 80 6.86 7.51 -30.17
CA ASP A 80 5.89 8.51 -30.66
C ASP A 80 4.50 8.34 -30.01
N PRO A 81 3.88 9.43 -29.50
CA PRO A 81 2.54 9.36 -28.89
C PRO A 81 1.48 9.14 -29.97
N GLU A 82 1.12 7.88 -30.21
CA GLU A 82 -0.04 7.56 -31.03
C GLU A 82 -1.33 7.98 -30.30
N PRO A 83 -2.32 8.57 -31.00
CA PRO A 83 -3.58 9.01 -30.40
C PRO A 83 -4.35 7.86 -29.73
N ASP A 84 -4.14 6.63 -30.19
CA ASP A 84 -4.78 5.40 -29.72
C ASP A 84 -3.89 4.60 -28.75
N GLY A 85 -2.80 5.21 -28.25
CA GLY A 85 -1.92 4.62 -27.26
C GLY A 85 -2.65 4.24 -25.98
N TYR A 86 -2.14 3.19 -25.32
CA TYR A 86 -2.69 2.72 -24.06
C TYR A 86 -2.79 3.86 -23.03
N ARG A 87 -3.88 3.91 -22.26
CA ARG A 87 -4.05 4.82 -21.13
C ARG A 87 -4.40 4.02 -19.88
N PRO A 88 -3.72 4.27 -18.74
CA PRO A 88 -4.07 3.61 -17.49
C PRO A 88 -5.47 4.07 -17.04
N PRO A 89 -6.14 3.30 -16.17
CA PRO A 89 -7.33 3.77 -15.48
C PRO A 89 -7.08 5.10 -14.75
N PRO A 90 -8.09 5.96 -14.60
CA PRO A 90 -7.96 7.18 -13.81
C PRO A 90 -7.50 6.88 -12.39
N SER A 91 -6.63 7.71 -11.83
CA SER A 91 -6.18 7.56 -10.44
C SER A 91 -7.36 7.58 -9.47
N LEU A 92 -7.35 6.72 -8.46
CA LEU A 92 -8.28 6.79 -7.35
C LEU A 92 -7.93 8.00 -6.46
N ILE A 93 -8.93 8.78 -6.07
CA ILE A 93 -8.75 9.86 -5.09
C ILE A 93 -9.47 9.44 -3.81
N VAL A 94 -8.70 9.17 -2.77
CA VAL A 94 -9.22 8.95 -1.41
C VAL A 94 -9.14 10.28 -0.68
N SER A 95 -10.28 10.82 -0.24
CA SER A 95 -10.33 12.16 0.35
C SER A 95 -11.41 12.29 1.42
N ASN A 96 -11.06 12.93 2.53
CA ASN A 96 -11.96 13.32 3.60
C ASN A 96 -12.16 14.85 3.58
N GLU A 97 -13.36 15.30 3.22
CA GLU A 97 -13.69 16.73 3.12
C GLU A 97 -13.70 17.44 4.47
N ASP A 98 -13.91 16.70 5.56
CA ASP A 98 -13.85 17.21 6.93
C ASP A 98 -12.42 17.45 7.44
N GLY A 99 -11.41 17.17 6.60
CA GLY A 99 -10.00 17.35 6.91
C GLY A 99 -9.42 16.28 7.84
N ARG A 100 -10.17 15.24 8.20
CA ARG A 100 -9.65 14.14 9.02
C ARG A 100 -8.70 13.25 8.25
N SER A 101 -7.76 12.65 8.97
CA SER A 101 -6.84 11.66 8.42
C SER A 101 -7.57 10.48 7.78
N ILE A 102 -7.01 9.96 6.70
CA ILE A 102 -7.44 8.71 6.09
C ILE A 102 -6.98 7.55 6.98
N THR A 103 -7.91 6.66 7.32
CA THR A 103 -7.62 5.47 8.13
C THR A 103 -7.14 4.31 7.25
N LEU A 104 -6.48 3.32 7.86
CA LEU A 104 -6.10 2.08 7.19
C LEU A 104 -7.33 1.36 6.60
N ARG A 105 -8.45 1.32 7.34
CA ARG A 105 -9.74 0.78 6.88
C ARG A 105 -10.18 1.44 5.59
N GLN A 106 -10.27 2.77 5.59
CA GLN A 106 -10.72 3.54 4.44
C GLN A 106 -9.81 3.31 3.23
N PHE A 107 -8.48 3.40 3.44
CA PHE A 107 -7.50 3.13 2.40
C PHE A 107 -7.70 1.76 1.77
N VAL A 108 -7.73 0.70 2.59
CA VAL A 108 -7.86 -0.68 2.11
C VAL A 108 -9.19 -0.88 1.39
N THR A 109 -10.30 -0.38 1.93
CA THR A 109 -11.63 -0.50 1.31
C THR A 109 -11.67 0.17 -0.07
N GLU A 110 -11.26 1.44 -0.17
CA GLU A 110 -11.35 2.18 -1.43
C GLU A 110 -10.38 1.63 -2.49
N VAL A 111 -9.15 1.30 -2.09
CA VAL A 111 -8.16 0.72 -3.01
C VAL A 111 -8.56 -0.69 -3.45
N HIS A 112 -9.15 -1.50 -2.57
CA HIS A 112 -9.67 -2.81 -2.94
C HIS A 112 -10.81 -2.72 -3.96
N ALA A 113 -11.73 -1.77 -3.78
CA ALA A 113 -12.80 -1.52 -4.74
C ALA A 113 -12.25 -1.08 -6.10
N TYR A 114 -11.36 -0.08 -6.10
CA TYR A 114 -10.72 0.44 -7.32
C TYR A 114 -9.95 -0.63 -8.11
N LEU A 115 -9.13 -1.42 -7.42
CA LEU A 115 -8.35 -2.47 -8.08
C LEU A 115 -9.23 -3.62 -8.60
N ASN A 116 -10.37 -3.90 -7.96
CA ASN A 116 -11.34 -4.87 -8.47
C ASN A 116 -12.14 -4.35 -9.66
N GLU A 117 -12.53 -3.06 -9.65
CA GLU A 117 -13.21 -2.42 -10.78
C GLU A 117 -12.33 -2.46 -12.05
N HIS A 118 -11.02 -2.26 -11.90
CA HIS A 118 -10.07 -2.29 -13.00
C HIS A 118 -9.26 -3.58 -13.10
N LEU A 119 -9.78 -4.68 -12.54
CA LEU A 119 -9.05 -5.95 -12.41
C LEU A 119 -8.57 -6.50 -13.76
N ASP A 120 -9.41 -6.40 -14.80
CA ASP A 120 -9.04 -6.88 -16.13
C ASP A 120 -7.91 -6.05 -16.75
N GLU A 121 -7.86 -4.75 -16.45
CA GLU A 121 -6.78 -3.88 -16.91
C GLU A 121 -5.48 -4.13 -16.14
N VAL A 122 -5.55 -4.31 -14.83
CA VAL A 122 -4.42 -4.75 -14.00
C VAL A 122 -3.87 -6.09 -14.50
N LYS A 123 -4.74 -7.04 -14.84
CA LYS A 123 -4.37 -8.31 -15.47
C LYS A 123 -3.82 -8.11 -16.88
N SER A 124 -4.29 -7.13 -17.64
CA SER A 124 -3.71 -6.82 -18.95
C SER A 124 -2.27 -6.31 -18.79
N ALA A 125 -2.07 -5.37 -17.87
CA ALA A 125 -0.79 -4.77 -17.54
C ALA A 125 0.26 -5.77 -17.06
N GLN A 126 -0.10 -6.64 -16.12
CA GLN A 126 0.83 -7.65 -15.62
C GLN A 126 1.22 -8.69 -16.68
N ARG A 127 0.37 -9.01 -17.67
CA ARG A 127 0.76 -9.91 -18.80
C ARG A 127 1.92 -9.33 -19.58
N VAL A 128 1.85 -8.04 -19.88
CA VAL A 128 2.90 -7.32 -20.60
C VAL A 128 4.21 -7.35 -19.80
N MET A 129 4.12 -7.15 -18.48
CA MET A 129 5.29 -7.12 -17.60
C MET A 129 5.94 -8.50 -17.36
N ALA A 130 5.13 -9.56 -17.24
CA ALA A 130 5.60 -10.88 -16.79
C ALA A 130 6.16 -11.77 -17.91
N GLY A 131 5.95 -11.41 -19.19
CA GLY A 131 6.47 -12.15 -20.35
C GLY A 131 6.07 -13.63 -20.45
N THR A 132 5.08 -14.08 -19.66
CA THR A 132 4.68 -15.50 -19.54
C THR A 132 3.16 -15.67 -19.59
N PRO A 133 2.66 -16.82 -20.12
CA PRO A 133 1.23 -17.10 -20.16
C PRO A 133 0.69 -17.29 -18.76
N TRP A 134 -0.28 -16.46 -18.39
CA TRP A 134 -0.78 -16.42 -17.04
C TRP A 134 -1.72 -17.61 -16.76
N SER A 135 -1.41 -18.43 -15.76
CA SER A 135 -2.38 -19.36 -15.16
C SER A 135 -3.23 -18.62 -14.11
N GLU A 136 -4.33 -19.23 -13.64
CA GLU A 136 -5.26 -18.75 -12.60
C GLU A 136 -4.56 -18.27 -11.31
N THR A 137 -3.99 -17.08 -11.38
CA THR A 137 -3.03 -16.57 -10.42
C THR A 137 -3.72 -15.64 -9.45
N MET A 138 -3.45 -15.85 -8.17
CA MET A 138 -3.87 -14.95 -7.12
C MET A 138 -3.10 -13.63 -7.24
N LEU A 139 -3.80 -12.51 -7.02
CA LEU A 139 -3.20 -11.19 -6.93
C LEU A 139 -3.12 -10.80 -5.47
N PHE A 140 -1.91 -10.62 -4.97
CA PHE A 140 -1.73 -10.15 -3.61
C PHE A 140 -1.11 -8.76 -3.59
N TYR A 141 -1.50 -7.98 -2.59
CA TYR A 141 -0.82 -6.74 -2.25
C TYR A 141 0.64 -7.03 -1.90
N ARG A 142 1.56 -6.32 -2.55
CA ARG A 142 3.00 -6.45 -2.31
C ARG A 142 3.57 -5.30 -1.51
N ARG A 143 3.26 -4.07 -1.91
CA ARG A 143 3.71 -2.86 -1.21
C ARG A 143 3.02 -1.64 -1.80
N ALA A 144 3.08 -0.55 -1.05
CA ALA A 144 2.74 0.77 -1.51
C ALA A 144 3.89 1.71 -1.19
N TRP A 145 4.09 2.73 -2.00
CA TRP A 145 5.03 3.79 -1.67
C TRP A 145 4.50 5.14 -2.11
N PRO A 146 4.66 6.16 -1.26
CA PRO A 146 4.30 7.52 -1.61
C PRO A 146 5.35 8.13 -2.55
N ARG A 147 4.88 9.05 -3.37
CA ARG A 147 5.65 10.00 -4.16
C ARG A 147 4.96 11.35 -4.03
N ARG A 148 5.74 12.42 -3.80
CA ARG A 148 5.23 13.79 -3.80
C ARG A 148 5.28 14.35 -5.22
N THR A 149 4.22 15.05 -5.63
CA THR A 149 4.18 15.79 -6.90
C THR A 149 4.73 17.20 -6.74
N ASP A 150 5.00 17.88 -7.85
CA ASP A 150 5.47 19.27 -7.84
C ASP A 150 4.44 20.22 -7.19
N GLY A 151 3.15 19.87 -7.25
CA GLY A 151 2.06 20.58 -6.57
C GLY A 151 1.92 20.26 -5.07
N GLY A 152 2.80 19.44 -4.50
CA GLY A 152 2.77 19.05 -3.09
C GLY A 152 1.80 17.91 -2.75
N ASN A 153 1.02 17.41 -3.71
CA ASN A 153 0.13 16.27 -3.52
C ASN A 153 0.91 14.97 -3.28
N ILE A 154 0.32 14.05 -2.51
CA ILE A 154 0.88 12.72 -2.29
C ILE A 154 0.16 11.73 -3.21
N ILE A 155 0.94 11.05 -4.03
CA ILE A 155 0.51 9.91 -4.84
C ILE A 155 1.06 8.64 -4.19
N VAL A 156 0.22 7.66 -3.94
CA VAL A 156 0.57 6.33 -3.46
C VAL A 156 0.48 5.37 -4.63
N ASN A 157 1.62 4.79 -5.02
CA ASN A 157 1.60 3.70 -6.01
C ASN A 157 1.42 2.39 -5.26
N VAL A 158 0.45 1.60 -5.69
CA VAL A 158 0.19 0.26 -5.16
C VAL A 158 0.72 -0.76 -6.15
N GLU A 159 1.53 -1.67 -5.64
CA GLU A 159 2.05 -2.81 -6.40
C GLU A 159 1.40 -4.09 -5.91
N LEU A 160 0.90 -4.83 -6.88
CA LEU A 160 0.41 -6.17 -6.75
C LEU A 160 1.48 -7.14 -7.21
N MET A 161 1.35 -8.38 -6.76
CA MET A 161 2.19 -9.45 -7.24
C MET A 161 1.32 -10.56 -7.83
N PRO A 162 1.54 -10.96 -9.09
CA PRO A 162 0.99 -12.19 -9.61
C PRO A 162 1.69 -13.35 -8.93
N HIS A 163 0.95 -14.32 -8.41
CA HIS A 163 1.56 -15.56 -7.96
C HIS A 163 0.90 -16.90 -8.34
N ALA A 164 1.78 -17.88 -8.57
CA ALA A 164 1.46 -19.30 -8.66
C ALA A 164 0.94 -19.81 -7.29
N ARG A 165 0.22 -20.93 -7.28
CA ARG A 165 -0.43 -21.51 -6.08
C ARG A 165 0.55 -22.07 -5.01
N ASP A 166 1.82 -21.67 -5.01
CA ASP A 166 2.84 -22.19 -4.10
C ASP A 166 2.75 -21.52 -2.72
N ALA A 167 2.28 -22.28 -1.73
CA ALA A 167 2.13 -21.81 -0.36
C ALA A 167 3.47 -21.45 0.30
N ASP A 168 4.57 -22.17 -0.01
CA ASP A 168 5.88 -21.93 0.61
C ASP A 168 6.46 -20.58 0.19
N PHE A 169 6.18 -20.16 -1.05
CA PHE A 169 6.59 -18.85 -1.53
C PHE A 169 5.77 -17.73 -0.88
N ILE A 170 4.47 -17.91 -0.71
CA ILE A 170 3.59 -16.94 -0.04
C ILE A 170 4.09 -16.68 1.40
N GLU A 171 4.42 -17.74 2.13
CA GLU A 171 4.96 -17.60 3.49
C GLU A 171 6.31 -16.86 3.52
N LYS A 172 7.22 -17.14 2.57
CA LYS A 172 8.49 -16.40 2.46
C LYS A 172 8.29 -14.92 2.16
N LEU A 173 7.33 -14.60 1.29
CA LEU A 173 6.99 -13.23 0.95
C LEU A 173 6.41 -12.48 2.15
N TRP A 174 5.47 -13.10 2.87
CA TRP A 174 4.89 -12.54 4.10
C TRP A 174 5.93 -12.37 5.20
N ALA A 175 6.86 -13.32 5.33
CA ALA A 175 8.01 -13.16 6.21
C ALA A 175 8.86 -11.94 5.82
N ALA A 176 9.12 -11.71 4.53
CA ALA A 176 9.88 -10.56 4.07
C ALA A 176 9.17 -9.22 4.33
N GLN A 177 7.85 -9.15 4.08
CA GLN A 177 7.05 -7.97 4.43
C GLN A 177 7.04 -7.72 5.93
N LEU A 178 6.87 -8.76 6.75
CA LEU A 178 6.84 -8.63 8.20
C LEU A 178 8.19 -8.16 8.76
N ILE A 179 9.31 -8.62 8.19
CA ILE A 179 10.64 -8.09 8.51
C ILE A 179 10.71 -6.58 8.22
N GLN A 180 10.17 -6.13 7.08
CA GLN A 180 10.11 -4.70 6.76
C GLN A 180 9.23 -3.93 7.74
N ALA A 181 8.06 -4.47 8.10
CA ALA A 181 7.15 -3.86 9.07
C ALA A 181 7.84 -3.59 10.41
N HIS A 182 8.53 -4.61 10.95
CA HIS A 182 9.29 -4.49 12.19
C HIS A 182 10.42 -3.45 12.07
N ALA A 183 11.10 -3.39 10.93
CA ALA A 183 12.15 -2.39 10.69
C ALA A 183 11.60 -0.96 10.60
N TYR A 184 10.41 -0.75 10.03
CA TYR A 184 9.73 0.56 10.03
C TYR A 184 9.28 0.95 11.44
N GLU A 185 8.70 0.02 12.18
CA GLU A 185 8.26 0.29 13.55
C GLU A 185 9.42 0.66 14.47
N GLN A 186 10.56 -0.05 14.37
CA GLN A 186 11.76 0.30 15.13
C GLN A 186 12.30 1.69 14.76
N ARG A 187 12.36 2.02 13.47
CA ARG A 187 12.77 3.35 13.00
C ARG A 187 11.85 4.44 13.55
N ARG A 188 10.53 4.23 13.52
CA ARG A 188 9.57 5.18 14.08
C ARG A 188 9.76 5.37 15.60
N ARG A 189 9.90 4.27 16.35
CA ARG A 189 10.15 4.33 17.80
C ARG A 189 11.47 5.05 18.14
N ALA A 190 12.49 4.90 17.31
CA ALA A 190 13.77 5.58 17.50
C ALA A 190 13.69 7.09 17.18
N TRP A 191 12.81 7.48 16.25
CA TRP A 191 12.65 8.87 15.80
C TRP A 191 11.60 9.65 16.61
N ALA A 192 10.71 8.97 17.33
CA ALA A 192 9.81 9.61 18.27
C ALA A 192 10.63 10.46 19.27
N PRO A 193 10.47 11.80 19.29
CA PRO A 193 11.29 12.66 20.12
C PRO A 193 11.12 12.24 21.58
N ARG A 194 12.24 12.01 22.30
CA ARG A 194 12.28 11.71 23.75
C ARG A 194 11.71 12.84 24.63
N ASN A 195 11.07 13.85 24.05
CA ASN A 195 10.69 15.11 24.67
C ASN A 195 9.23 15.14 25.14
N ALA A 196 8.68 14.02 25.60
CA ALA A 196 7.39 13.98 26.32
C ALA A 196 7.54 13.76 27.83
N SER A 197 8.78 13.76 28.36
CA SER A 197 9.06 13.50 29.79
C SER A 197 9.62 14.68 30.58
N SER A 198 9.38 15.91 30.13
CA SER A 198 9.65 17.13 30.90
C SER A 198 8.42 18.05 30.89
N ALA A 199 7.26 17.52 31.28
CA ALA A 199 6.22 18.37 31.87
C ALA A 199 6.67 18.69 33.30
N LEU A 200 7.36 19.81 33.39
CA LEU A 200 7.72 20.60 34.57
C LEU A 200 6.81 20.36 35.78
N THR A 201 7.37 19.70 36.80
CA THR A 201 7.05 20.02 38.19
C THR A 201 7.52 21.46 38.44
N PHE A 202 6.62 22.43 38.35
CA PHE A 202 6.79 23.71 39.04
C PHE A 202 5.49 24.03 39.75
N PHE A 203 5.62 23.99 41.07
CA PHE A 203 4.74 24.38 42.19
C PHE A 203 3.36 24.96 41.90
#